data_AF-A0A7Y3P356-F1
#
_entry.id   AF-A0A7Y3P356-F1
#
_cell.length_a   1.000
_cell.length_b   1.000
_cell.length_c   1.000
_cell.angle_alpha   90.00
_cell.angle_beta   90.00
_cell.angle_gamma   90.00
#
_symmetry.space_group_name_H-M   'P 1'
#
loop_
_entity.id
_entity.type
_entity.pdbx_description
1 polymer ?
#
loop_
_entity_poly.entity_id
_entity_poly.type
_entity_poly.pdbx_seq_one_letter_code
_entity_poly.pdbx_strand_id
1 'polypeptide(L)'
;EKAVIVGCSLGGVVAFELARRVPERLAALVFVGSFAKYPDAEAYVARILAAVEAAGDMATFARARTTQLGLPPQRERETIEQMARKSRASYEASTRATWTGDYRDDLGSIRVPTLVMVGERDSVAPRALSEEIAAGIPSASLVEIRDAGHVANADAPAAFDARLHAFLDRIAES
;
A
#
# COMPACT_ATOMS: atom_id res chain seq x y z
N GLU A 1 19.98 -0.21 -15.22
CA GLU A 1 20.06 -0.45 -13.76
C GLU A 1 18.75 -1.05 -13.26
N LYS A 2 18.82 -2.03 -12.36
CA LYS A 2 17.66 -2.67 -11.72
C LYS A 2 17.49 -2.15 -10.29
N ALA A 3 16.27 -2.08 -9.79
CA ALA A 3 15.98 -1.60 -8.44
C ALA A 3 15.06 -2.56 -7.68
N VAL A 4 15.18 -2.57 -6.34
CA VAL A 4 14.17 -3.14 -5.45
C VAL A 4 13.12 -2.07 -5.19
N ILE A 5 11.85 -2.38 -5.46
CA ILE A 5 10.74 -1.45 -5.25
C ILE A 5 9.98 -1.84 -3.99
N VAL A 6 9.93 -0.93 -3.01
CA VAL A 6 9.12 -1.07 -1.79
C VAL A 6 7.88 -0.20 -1.91
N GLY A 7 6.74 -0.84 -2.15
CA GLY A 7 5.45 -0.20 -2.36
C GLY A 7 4.51 -0.37 -1.16
N CYS A 8 4.23 0.73 -0.45
CA CYS A 8 3.27 0.75 0.65
C CYS A 8 1.90 1.24 0.19
N SER A 9 0.84 0.46 0.42
CA SER A 9 -0.54 0.77 0.07
C SER A 9 -0.67 1.11 -1.43
N LEU A 10 -1.01 2.35 -1.80
CA LEU A 10 -0.96 2.86 -3.18
C LEU A 10 0.41 2.65 -3.86
N GLY A 11 1.51 2.67 -3.11
CA GLY A 11 2.83 2.33 -3.64
C GLY A 11 2.90 0.90 -4.21
N GLY A 12 2.09 -0.03 -3.70
CA GLY A 12 1.97 -1.38 -4.27
C GLY A 12 1.24 -1.39 -5.61
N VAL A 13 0.21 -0.55 -5.79
CA VAL A 13 -0.44 -0.32 -7.10
C VAL A 13 0.58 0.21 -8.11
N VAL A 14 1.43 1.15 -7.70
CA VAL A 14 2.54 1.64 -8.54
C VAL A 14 3.54 0.52 -8.84
N ALA A 15 3.84 -0.35 -7.87
CA ALA A 15 4.72 -1.50 -8.09
C ALA A 15 4.16 -2.50 -9.12
N PHE A 16 2.85 -2.74 -9.13
CA PHE A 16 2.22 -3.55 -10.18
C PHE A 16 2.33 -2.89 -11.56
N GLU A 17 2.10 -1.58 -11.66
CA GLU A 17 2.27 -0.85 -12.92
C GLU A 17 3.73 -0.88 -13.42
N LEU A 18 4.71 -0.82 -12.52
CA LEU A 18 6.11 -0.99 -12.87
C LEU A 18 6.39 -2.42 -13.36
N ALA A 19 5.81 -3.43 -12.71
CA ALA A 19 5.94 -4.83 -13.14
C ALA A 19 5.32 -5.08 -14.53
N ARG A 20 4.21 -4.42 -14.86
CA ARG A 20 3.59 -4.49 -16.19
C ARG A 20 4.43 -3.81 -17.28
N ARG A 21 4.99 -2.64 -16.97
CA ARG A 21 5.54 -1.72 -17.99
C ARG A 21 7.04 -1.87 -18.20
N VAL A 22 7.78 -2.13 -17.12
CA VAL A 22 9.25 -2.16 -17.10
C VAL A 22 9.79 -3.32 -16.24
N PRO A 23 9.30 -4.56 -16.40
CA PRO A 23 9.70 -5.71 -15.56
C PRO A 23 11.21 -5.95 -15.56
N GLU A 24 11.92 -5.64 -16.65
CA GLU A 24 13.37 -5.78 -16.79
C GLU A 24 14.18 -4.84 -15.88
N ARG A 25 13.53 -3.81 -15.32
CA ARG A 25 14.11 -2.84 -14.38
C ARG A 25 13.92 -3.25 -12.92
N LEU A 26 13.23 -4.35 -12.64
CA LEU A 26 12.96 -4.83 -11.29
C LEU A 26 14.00 -5.87 -10.86
N ALA A 27 14.62 -5.66 -9.70
CA ALA A 27 15.43 -6.66 -9.01
C ALA A 27 14.57 -7.49 -8.06
N ALA A 28 13.65 -6.84 -7.34
CA ALA A 28 12.68 -7.46 -6.44
C ALA A 28 11.51 -6.50 -6.16
N LEU A 29 10.41 -7.05 -5.63
CA LEU A 29 9.25 -6.29 -5.21
C LEU A 29 8.95 -6.52 -3.73
N VAL A 30 8.54 -5.46 -3.04
CA VAL A 30 8.04 -5.54 -1.67
C VAL A 30 6.69 -4.82 -1.60
N PHE A 31 5.63 -5.56 -1.28
CA PHE A 31 4.29 -5.01 -1.07
C PHE A 31 4.03 -4.86 0.42
N VAL A 32 3.56 -3.70 0.86
CA VAL A 32 3.25 -3.43 2.29
C VAL A 32 1.81 -2.95 2.41
N GLY A 33 0.93 -3.72 3.04
CA GLY A 33 -0.49 -3.36 3.23
C GLY A 33 -1.17 -3.00 1.90
N SER A 34 -0.98 -3.84 0.87
CA SER A 34 -1.50 -3.60 -0.48
C SER A 34 -2.39 -4.76 -0.93
N PHE A 35 -2.94 -4.66 -2.15
CA PHE A 35 -3.92 -5.59 -2.69
C PHE A 35 -3.81 -5.65 -4.22
N ALA A 36 -4.05 -6.83 -4.80
CA ALA A 36 -4.14 -6.97 -6.27
C ALA A 36 -5.49 -6.46 -6.80
N LYS A 37 -6.55 -6.59 -5.98
CA LYS A 37 -7.87 -6.01 -6.23
C LYS A 37 -8.50 -5.63 -4.91
N TYR A 38 -9.18 -4.49 -4.87
CA TYR A 38 -10.00 -4.13 -3.71
C TYR A 38 -11.46 -4.58 -3.89
N PRO A 39 -12.07 -5.24 -2.90
CA PRO A 39 -13.50 -5.57 -2.95
C PRO A 39 -14.35 -4.30 -2.92
N ASP A 40 -15.43 -4.28 -3.71
CA ASP A 40 -16.39 -3.17 -3.77
C ASP A 40 -15.76 -1.79 -4.02
N ALA A 41 -14.65 -1.76 -4.79
CA ALA A 41 -13.83 -0.59 -5.04
C ALA A 41 -14.64 0.65 -5.45
N GLU A 42 -15.60 0.51 -6.36
CA GLU A 42 -16.42 1.62 -6.86
C GLU A 42 -17.25 2.27 -5.74
N ALA A 43 -17.89 1.46 -4.88
CA ALA A 43 -18.65 1.96 -3.75
C ALA A 43 -17.74 2.65 -2.73
N TYR A 44 -16.56 2.07 -2.49
CA TYR A 44 -15.57 2.63 -1.57
C TYR A 44 -15.03 3.99 -2.07
N VAL A 45 -14.70 4.09 -3.36
CA VAL A 45 -14.29 5.34 -4.03
C VAL A 45 -15.40 6.37 -3.96
N ALA A 46 -16.63 6.02 -4.34
CA ALA A 46 -17.77 6.94 -4.31
C ALA A 46 -17.96 7.55 -2.92
N ARG A 47 -17.84 6.73 -1.86
CA ARG A 47 -17.94 7.19 -0.47
C ARG A 47 -16.82 8.18 -0.10
N ILE A 48 -15.58 7.93 -0.51
CA ILE A 48 -14.46 8.86 -0.24
C ILE A 48 -14.68 10.17 -0.97
N LEU A 49 -15.04 10.13 -2.26
CA LEU A 49 -15.24 11.34 -3.06
C LEU A 49 -16.42 12.17 -2.56
N ALA A 50 -17.51 11.54 -2.11
CA ALA A 50 -18.61 12.23 -1.45
C ALA A 50 -18.16 12.91 -0.15
N ALA A 51 -17.26 12.30 0.63
CA ALA A 51 -16.70 12.91 1.83
C ALA A 51 -15.76 14.09 1.51
N VAL A 52 -14.98 14.01 0.43
CA VAL A 52 -14.17 15.13 -0.07
C VAL A 52 -15.07 16.30 -0.48
N GLU A 53 -16.15 16.03 -1.22
CA GLU A 53 -17.14 17.05 -1.62
C GLU A 53 -17.80 17.69 -0.40
N ALA A 54 -18.32 16.87 0.52
CA ALA A 54 -19.03 17.35 1.71
C ALA A 54 -18.14 18.18 2.64
N ALA A 55 -16.83 17.95 2.66
CA ALA A 55 -15.89 18.73 3.45
C ALA A 55 -15.63 20.14 2.89
N GLY A 56 -15.90 20.39 1.61
CA GLY A 56 -15.68 21.67 0.92
C GLY A 56 -14.21 22.02 0.64
N ASP A 57 -13.29 21.64 1.53
CA ASP A 57 -11.84 21.86 1.39
C ASP A 57 -11.00 20.68 1.91
N MET A 58 -9.75 20.59 1.44
CA MET A 58 -8.86 19.48 1.78
C MET A 58 -8.36 19.50 3.23
N ALA A 59 -8.34 20.64 3.91
CA ALA A 59 -7.93 20.71 5.32
C ALA A 59 -9.03 20.16 6.24
N THR A 60 -10.29 20.48 5.95
CA THR A 60 -11.46 19.93 6.64
C THR A 60 -11.58 18.43 6.39
N PHE A 61 -11.43 18.00 5.13
CA PHE A 61 -11.40 16.57 4.81
C PHE A 61 -10.24 15.84 5.51
N ALA A 62 -9.04 16.43 5.53
CA ALA A 62 -7.87 15.83 6.16
C ALA A 62 -8.04 15.59 7.66
N ARG A 63 -8.66 16.53 8.38
CA ARG A 63 -9.00 16.36 9.81
C ARG A 63 -9.95 15.18 10.00
N ALA A 64 -11.09 15.19 9.30
CA ALA A 64 -12.09 14.13 9.41
C ALA A 64 -11.53 12.75 9.01
N ARG A 65 -10.75 12.69 7.93
CA ARG A 65 -10.13 11.45 7.45
C ARG A 65 -9.11 10.90 8.43
N THR A 66 -8.28 11.76 9.01
CA THR A 66 -7.27 11.34 10.00
C THR A 66 -7.93 10.77 11.26
N THR A 67 -8.99 11.41 11.77
CA THR A 67 -9.79 10.87 12.88
C THR A 67 -10.40 9.52 12.52
N GLN A 68 -10.96 9.37 11.31
CA GLN A 68 -11.52 8.10 10.85
C GLN A 68 -10.46 6.97 10.79
N LEU A 69 -9.24 7.31 10.40
CA LEU A 69 -8.13 6.35 10.32
C LEU A 69 -7.56 5.97 11.69
N GLY A 70 -7.97 6.65 12.78
CA GLY A 70 -7.52 6.34 14.13
C GLY A 70 -6.01 6.47 14.31
N LEU A 71 -5.37 7.41 13.60
CA LEU A 71 -3.93 7.56 13.66
C LEU A 71 -3.47 7.97 15.06
N PRO A 72 -2.28 7.52 15.51
CA PRO A 72 -1.71 7.97 16.77
C PRO A 72 -1.59 9.50 16.84
N PRO A 73 -1.84 10.14 18.00
CA PRO A 73 -1.81 11.60 18.14
C PRO A 73 -0.50 12.25 17.64
N GLN A 74 0.62 11.54 17.75
CA GLN A 74 1.94 12.02 17.33
C GLN A 74 2.07 12.16 15.81
N ARG A 75 1.23 11.47 15.03
CA ARG A 75 1.25 11.48 13.55
C ARG A 75 0.08 12.24 12.94
N GLU A 76 -0.95 12.52 13.74
CA GLU A 76 -2.17 13.18 13.31
C GLU A 76 -1.88 14.54 12.67
N ARG A 77 -1.14 15.41 13.36
CA ARG A 77 -0.83 16.75 12.87
C ARG A 77 -0.12 16.73 11.52
N GLU A 78 0.97 15.96 11.40
CA GLU A 78 1.73 15.87 10.16
C GLU A 78 0.88 15.30 9.02
N THR A 79 0.07 14.26 9.30
CA THR A 79 -0.80 13.66 8.29
C THR A 79 -1.85 14.63 7.79
N ILE A 80 -2.46 15.40 8.70
CA ILE A 80 -3.41 16.46 8.35
C ILE A 80 -2.72 17.50 7.46
N GLU A 81 -1.54 17.99 7.87
CA GLU A 81 -0.79 19.00 7.10
C GLU A 81 -0.35 18.49 5.72
N GLN A 82 0.05 17.23 5.60
CA GLN A 82 0.42 16.63 4.31
C GLN A 82 -0.80 16.43 3.39
N MET A 83 -1.92 15.97 3.94
CA MET A 83 -3.14 15.73 3.17
C MET A 83 -3.81 17.05 2.75
N ALA A 84 -3.85 18.04 3.64
CA ALA A 84 -4.41 19.36 3.37
C ALA A 84 -3.67 20.12 2.25
N ARG A 85 -2.37 19.85 2.07
CA ARG A 85 -1.54 20.45 1.00
C ARG A 85 -1.79 19.85 -0.38
N LYS A 86 -2.46 18.70 -0.49
CA LYS A 86 -2.78 18.09 -1.79
C LYS A 86 -3.85 18.90 -2.48
N SER A 87 -3.77 19.02 -3.81
CA SER A 87 -4.92 19.51 -4.57
C SER A 87 -6.03 18.47 -4.50
N ARG A 88 -7.28 18.95 -4.45
CA ARG A 88 -8.47 18.09 -4.50
C ARG A 88 -8.40 17.14 -5.71
N ALA A 89 -8.14 17.67 -6.89
CA ALA A 89 -8.03 16.88 -8.12
C ALA A 89 -6.97 15.75 -8.01
N SER A 90 -5.80 16.03 -7.43
CA SER A 90 -4.76 15.00 -7.24
C SER A 90 -5.19 13.93 -6.25
N TYR A 91 -5.88 14.31 -5.16
CA TYR A 91 -6.39 13.36 -4.18
C TYR A 91 -7.47 12.45 -4.76
N GLU A 92 -8.42 13.01 -5.50
CA GLU A 92 -9.50 12.24 -6.14
C GLU A 92 -8.94 11.28 -7.21
N ALA A 93 -8.02 11.75 -8.05
CA ALA A 93 -7.36 10.91 -9.05
C ALA A 93 -6.57 9.76 -8.40
N SER A 94 -5.80 10.05 -7.35
CA SER A 94 -5.04 9.04 -6.61
C SER A 94 -5.97 8.04 -5.92
N THR A 95 -7.11 8.51 -5.38
CA THR A 95 -8.14 7.65 -4.78
C THR A 95 -8.65 6.65 -5.82
N ARG A 96 -9.08 7.11 -7.00
CA ARG A 96 -9.53 6.21 -8.07
C ARG A 96 -8.45 5.20 -8.44
N ALA A 97 -7.25 5.69 -8.74
CA ALA A 97 -6.12 4.84 -9.12
C ALA A 97 -5.77 3.78 -8.07
N THR A 98 -5.87 4.12 -6.77
CA THR A 98 -5.57 3.20 -5.68
C THR A 98 -6.56 2.04 -5.63
N TRP A 99 -7.85 2.33 -5.71
CA TRP A 99 -8.88 1.34 -5.33
C TRP A 99 -9.42 0.54 -6.51
N THR A 100 -9.47 1.12 -7.72
CA THR A 100 -10.17 0.50 -8.85
C THR A 100 -9.29 -0.42 -9.71
N GLY A 101 -8.00 -0.56 -9.37
CA GLY A 101 -7.10 -1.46 -10.08
C GLY A 101 -7.45 -2.94 -9.86
N ASP A 102 -7.29 -3.75 -10.92
CA ASP A 102 -7.32 -5.21 -10.85
C ASP A 102 -6.03 -5.74 -11.48
N TYR A 103 -5.21 -6.39 -10.65
CA TYR A 103 -3.87 -6.89 -10.98
C TYR A 103 -3.77 -8.42 -10.83
N ARG A 104 -4.89 -9.10 -10.57
CA ARG A 104 -4.90 -10.54 -10.27
C ARG A 104 -4.36 -11.37 -11.44
N ASP A 105 -4.66 -10.96 -12.67
CA ASP A 105 -4.19 -11.63 -13.89
C ASP A 105 -2.67 -11.44 -14.12
N ASP A 106 -2.05 -10.43 -13.49
CA ASP A 106 -0.62 -10.16 -13.63
C ASP A 106 0.24 -10.89 -12.60
N LEU A 107 -0.33 -11.34 -11.49
CA LEU A 107 0.42 -11.94 -10.38
C LEU A 107 1.27 -13.12 -10.89
N GLY A 108 0.65 -13.97 -11.70
CA GLY A 108 1.29 -15.12 -12.32
C GLY A 108 2.34 -14.78 -13.37
N SER A 109 2.57 -13.51 -13.72
CA SER A 109 3.62 -13.03 -14.63
C SER A 109 4.84 -12.45 -13.90
N ILE A 110 4.71 -12.10 -12.61
CA ILE A 110 5.80 -11.57 -11.80
C ILE A 110 6.79 -12.72 -11.51
N ARG A 111 8.05 -12.55 -11.90
CA ARG A 111 9.12 -13.56 -11.75
C ARG A 111 10.22 -13.16 -10.78
N VAL A 112 10.30 -11.87 -10.42
CA VAL A 112 11.31 -11.39 -9.48
C VAL A 112 10.97 -11.83 -8.06
N PRO A 113 11.96 -12.03 -7.18
CA PRO A 113 11.72 -12.27 -5.76
C PRO A 113 10.74 -11.23 -5.19
N THR A 114 9.74 -11.70 -4.44
CA THR A 114 8.70 -10.83 -3.90
C THR A 114 8.50 -11.07 -2.41
N LEU A 115 8.41 -9.98 -1.65
CA LEU A 115 8.00 -10.01 -0.24
C LEU A 115 6.67 -9.28 -0.10
N VAL A 116 5.71 -9.91 0.54
CA VAL A 116 4.44 -9.30 0.92
C VAL A 116 4.43 -9.15 2.43
N MET A 117 4.19 -7.93 2.92
CA MET A 117 4.10 -7.61 4.34
C MET A 117 2.74 -7.00 4.66
N VAL A 118 2.15 -7.41 5.77
CA VAL A 118 0.87 -6.87 6.24
C VAL A 118 0.90 -6.73 7.76
N GLY A 119 0.29 -5.68 8.29
CA GLY A 119 0.10 -5.54 9.73
C GLY A 119 -1.01 -6.47 10.23
N GLU A 120 -0.80 -7.11 11.38
CA GLU A 120 -1.79 -7.99 12.04
C GLU A 120 -3.18 -7.33 12.19
N ARG A 121 -3.21 -6.01 12.42
CA ARG A 121 -4.41 -5.20 12.66
C ARG A 121 -4.80 -4.33 11.46
N ASP A 122 -4.29 -4.63 10.27
CA ASP A 122 -4.63 -3.88 9.05
C ASP A 122 -6.11 -4.07 8.69
N SER A 123 -6.91 -3.02 8.93
CA SER A 123 -8.32 -2.97 8.58
C SER A 123 -8.59 -2.32 7.22
N VAL A 124 -7.56 -1.69 6.61
CA VAL A 124 -7.68 -1.01 5.33
C VAL A 124 -7.43 -1.99 4.19
N ALA A 125 -6.36 -2.78 4.29
CA ALA A 125 -6.02 -3.87 3.38
C ALA A 125 -5.83 -5.16 4.20
N PRO A 126 -6.93 -5.83 4.59
CA PRO A 126 -6.87 -7.01 5.44
C PRO A 126 -5.96 -8.11 4.89
N ARG A 127 -5.42 -8.94 5.79
CA ARG A 127 -4.48 -10.05 5.48
C ARG A 127 -4.86 -10.87 4.25
N ALA A 128 -6.14 -11.17 4.06
CA ALA A 128 -6.64 -11.93 2.91
C ALA A 128 -6.24 -11.32 1.54
N LEU A 129 -6.13 -9.99 1.44
CA LEU A 129 -5.69 -9.33 0.21
C LEU A 129 -4.18 -9.52 -0.04
N SER A 130 -3.38 -9.57 1.03
CA SER A 130 -1.95 -9.89 0.94
C SER A 130 -1.72 -11.37 0.65
N GLU A 131 -2.57 -12.27 1.17
CA GLU A 131 -2.57 -13.69 0.82
C GLU A 131 -2.85 -13.90 -0.67
N GLU A 132 -3.78 -13.17 -1.27
CA GLU A 132 -4.05 -13.23 -2.72
C GLU A 132 -2.79 -12.89 -3.53
N ILE A 133 -2.07 -11.81 -3.18
CA ILE A 133 -0.82 -11.44 -3.83
C ILE A 133 0.22 -12.56 -3.68
N ALA A 134 0.43 -13.04 -2.46
CA ALA A 134 1.46 -14.05 -2.18
C ALA A 134 1.16 -15.39 -2.83
N ALA A 135 -0.11 -15.79 -2.94
CA ALA A 135 -0.53 -17.01 -3.62
C ALA A 135 -0.41 -16.90 -5.15
N GLY A 136 -0.62 -15.71 -5.72
CA GLY A 136 -0.58 -15.49 -7.16
C GLY A 136 0.83 -15.34 -7.73
N ILE A 137 1.82 -14.94 -6.93
CA ILE A 137 3.21 -14.71 -7.38
C ILE A 137 4.08 -15.91 -6.99
N PRO A 138 4.66 -16.67 -7.95
CA PRO A 138 5.41 -17.90 -7.66
C PRO A 138 6.61 -17.74 -6.71
N SER A 139 7.26 -16.57 -6.76
CA SER A 139 8.46 -16.22 -5.99
C SER A 139 8.14 -15.35 -4.76
N ALA A 140 6.89 -15.30 -4.32
CA ALA A 140 6.47 -14.50 -3.19
C ALA A 140 6.58 -15.23 -1.84
N SER A 141 6.84 -14.44 -0.80
CA SER A 141 6.69 -14.84 0.60
C SER A 141 5.80 -13.84 1.33
N LEU A 142 4.97 -14.30 2.24
CA LEU A 142 4.09 -13.47 3.06
C LEU A 142 4.62 -13.41 4.50
N VAL A 143 4.69 -12.21 5.06
CA VAL A 143 5.04 -11.97 6.45
C VAL A 143 3.99 -11.06 7.08
N GLU A 144 3.51 -11.46 8.25
CA GLU A 144 2.67 -10.63 9.10
C GLU A 144 3.53 -9.92 10.15
N ILE A 145 3.30 -8.61 10.33
CA ILE A 145 3.94 -7.79 11.34
C ILE A 145 3.00 -7.67 12.53
N ARG A 146 3.41 -8.27 13.65
CA ARG A 146 2.67 -8.24 14.92
C ARG A 146 2.53 -6.83 15.46
N ASP A 147 1.43 -6.57 16.14
CA ASP A 147 1.12 -5.28 16.77
C ASP A 147 1.15 -4.09 15.78
N ALA A 148 1.00 -4.33 14.49
CA ALA A 148 1.00 -3.29 13.46
C ALA A 148 -0.35 -3.19 12.73
N GLY A 149 -0.76 -1.98 12.37
CA GLY A 149 -1.90 -1.71 11.50
C GLY A 149 -1.49 -1.51 10.05
N HIS A 150 -2.21 -0.66 9.32
CA HIS A 150 -1.99 -0.44 7.89
C HIS A 150 -0.61 0.16 7.57
N VAL A 151 -0.07 0.99 8.46
CA VAL A 151 1.23 1.65 8.26
C VAL A 151 2.31 0.91 9.06
N ALA A 152 2.48 -0.37 8.75
CA ALA A 152 3.26 -1.30 9.56
C ALA A 152 4.72 -0.87 9.79
N ASN A 153 5.33 -0.21 8.80
CA ASN A 153 6.68 0.33 8.89
C ASN A 153 6.85 1.41 9.96
N ALA A 154 5.76 2.00 10.43
CA ALA A 154 5.79 3.03 11.46
C ALA A 154 5.16 2.58 12.77
N ASP A 155 4.20 1.66 12.72
CA ASP A 155 3.60 1.08 13.93
C ASP A 155 4.60 0.15 14.64
N ALA A 156 5.40 -0.62 13.88
CA ALA A 156 6.38 -1.55 14.41
C ALA A 156 7.70 -1.51 13.60
N PRO A 157 8.44 -0.38 13.61
CA PRO A 157 9.59 -0.15 12.73
C PRO A 157 10.68 -1.20 12.88
N ALA A 158 11.07 -1.56 14.11
CA ALA A 158 12.11 -2.56 14.34
C ALA A 158 11.75 -3.95 13.76
N ALA A 159 10.49 -4.37 13.88
CA ALA A 159 10.04 -5.64 13.34
C ALA A 159 9.94 -5.60 11.81
N PHE A 160 9.45 -4.49 11.26
CA PHE A 160 9.39 -4.25 9.82
C PHE A 160 10.79 -4.24 9.19
N ASP A 161 11.70 -3.43 9.72
CA ASP A 161 13.06 -3.25 9.20
C ASP A 161 13.84 -4.57 9.23
N ALA A 162 13.71 -5.36 10.31
CA ALA A 162 14.34 -6.67 10.38
C ALA A 162 13.90 -7.61 9.24
N ARG A 163 12.62 -7.58 8.86
CA ARG A 163 12.08 -8.40 7.76
C ARG A 163 12.52 -7.87 6.39
N LEU A 164 12.51 -6.55 6.22
CA LEU A 164 12.95 -5.91 5.00
C LEU A 164 14.45 -6.15 4.76
N HIS A 165 15.31 -5.90 5.75
CA HIS A 165 16.75 -6.14 5.63
C HIS A 165 17.07 -7.60 5.33
N ALA A 166 16.48 -8.54 6.07
CA ALA A 166 16.69 -9.97 5.81
C ALA A 166 16.24 -10.39 4.40
N PHE A 167 15.28 -9.69 3.79
CA PHE A 167 14.92 -9.92 2.39
C PHE A 167 15.95 -9.30 1.45
N LEU A 168 16.34 -8.04 1.67
CA LEU A 168 17.32 -7.33 0.85
C LEU A 168 18.68 -8.03 0.82
N ASP A 169 19.14 -8.56 1.95
CA ASP A 169 20.40 -9.30 2.04
C ASP A 169 20.37 -10.54 1.12
N ARG A 170 19.26 -11.30 1.11
CA ARG A 170 19.09 -12.44 0.19
C ARG A 170 19.10 -12.03 -1.29
N ILE A 171 18.57 -10.84 -1.61
CA ILE A 171 18.60 -10.33 -2.99
C ILE A 171 20.03 -9.94 -3.39
N ALA A 172 20.82 -9.37 -2.47
CA ALA A 172 22.20 -9.00 -2.75
C ALA A 172 23.13 -10.23 -2.95
N GLU A 173 22.76 -11.37 -2.37
CA GLU A 173 23.48 -12.64 -2.51
C GLU A 173 23.10 -13.44 -3.77
N SER A 174 22.05 -13.04 -4.49
CA SER A 174 21.50 -13.74 -5.68
C SER A 174 22.00 -13.16 -7.00
#